data_AF-A0A2E8DB55-F1
#
_entry.id   AF-A0A2E8DB55-F1
#
_cell.length_a   1.000
_cell.length_b   1.000
_cell.length_c   1.000
_cell.angle_alpha   90.00
_cell.angle_beta   90.00
_cell.angle_gamma   90.00
#
_symmetry.space_group_name_H-M   'P 1'
#
loop_
_entity.id
_entity.type
_entity.pdbx_description
1 polymer ?
#
loop_
_entity_poly.entity_id
_entity_poly.type
_entity_poly.pdbx_seq_one_letter_code
_entity_poly.pdbx_strand_id
1 'polypeptide(L)'
;MPLEVFHPLIQQWFTDRFGEPTKPQTLGWPQIAAGNHTLIAAPTGSGKTLAAFLVCLDRLWRDWLDGKLEQGTRVVYVSPLKALSNDIDRNLQTPLAEIRQLAADSGYDPPPIRTAVRTGDTPSSSRRKMLRQPPHVLVTTPESLYLLLTAEKSRETETDNAWIVLCAADPLNLAGIILPGQRVTANQKNYLILQDGRCVAAKQSGQVELCAEVDRETEAAMRRAMQTGRKDAQTHIRERWLAEDRKPRPLPELTTSVPSRSLRQT
;
A
#
# COMPACT_ATOMS: atom_id res chain seq x y z
N MET A 1 -16.23 -7.99 17.12
CA MET A 1 -15.06 -7.24 17.63
C MET A 1 -14.06 -7.02 16.51
N PRO A 2 -13.24 -5.94 16.51
CA PRO A 2 -12.37 -5.60 15.38
C PRO A 2 -11.32 -6.65 15.02
N LEU A 3 -10.93 -7.50 15.98
CA LEU A 3 -9.94 -8.55 15.79
C LEU A 3 -10.51 -9.83 15.15
N GLU A 4 -11.83 -10.00 15.09
CA GLU A 4 -12.47 -11.22 14.56
C GLU A 4 -12.19 -11.47 13.07
N VAL A 5 -11.70 -10.45 12.36
CA VAL A 5 -11.27 -10.57 10.97
C VAL A 5 -9.99 -11.41 10.82
N PHE A 6 -9.19 -11.55 11.88
CA PHE A 6 -7.90 -12.24 11.85
C PHE A 6 -8.02 -13.71 12.26
N HIS A 7 -7.01 -14.51 11.91
CA HIS A 7 -6.85 -15.86 12.40
C HIS A 7 -6.67 -15.85 13.93
N PRO A 8 -7.20 -16.83 14.69
CA PRO A 8 -7.13 -16.84 16.16
C PRO A 8 -5.72 -16.64 16.72
N LEU A 9 -4.70 -17.21 16.08
CA LEU A 9 -3.29 -17.01 16.48
C LEU A 9 -2.84 -15.55 16.37
N ILE A 10 -3.24 -14.85 15.31
CA ILE A 10 -2.91 -13.43 15.11
C ILE A 10 -3.69 -12.56 16.10
N GLN A 11 -4.93 -12.93 16.41
CA GLN A 11 -5.72 -12.26 17.46
C GLN A 11 -5.04 -12.38 18.82
N GLN A 12 -4.65 -13.61 19.20
CA GLN A 12 -3.95 -13.89 20.45
C GLN A 12 -2.65 -13.09 20.54
N TRP A 13 -1.79 -13.19 19.52
CA TRP A 13 -0.54 -12.42 19.48
C TRP A 13 -0.78 -10.92 19.66
N PHE A 14 -1.78 -10.36 18.97
CA PHE A 14 -2.07 -8.94 19.06
C PHE A 14 -2.54 -8.55 20.46
N THR A 15 -3.46 -9.32 21.05
CA THR A 15 -4.00 -9.07 22.40
C THR A 15 -2.89 -9.18 23.45
N ASP A 16 -2.05 -10.21 23.37
CA ASP A 16 -0.95 -10.41 24.33
C ASP A 16 0.07 -9.27 24.28
N ARG A 17 0.36 -8.75 23.08
CA ARG A 17 1.38 -7.71 22.88
C ARG A 17 0.88 -6.29 23.10
N PHE A 18 -0.34 -5.98 22.66
CA PHE A 18 -0.85 -4.61 22.55
C PHE A 18 -2.14 -4.37 23.33
N GLY A 19 -2.82 -5.43 23.79
CA GLY A 19 -4.12 -5.34 24.42
C GLY A 19 -5.21 -5.01 23.40
N GLU A 20 -5.65 -3.75 23.38
CA GLU A 20 -6.79 -3.31 22.58
C GLU A 20 -6.39 -2.58 21.29
N PRO A 21 -7.18 -2.72 20.21
CA PRO A 21 -6.90 -2.05 18.95
C PRO A 21 -7.16 -0.54 18.99
N THR A 22 -6.28 0.22 18.33
CA THR A 22 -6.43 1.67 18.20
C THR A 22 -7.54 2.04 17.21
N LYS A 23 -8.02 3.28 17.26
CA LYS A 23 -9.04 3.79 16.32
C LYS A 23 -8.73 3.54 14.82
N PRO A 24 -7.53 3.83 14.27
CA PRO A 24 -7.25 3.54 12.87
C PRO A 24 -7.20 2.04 12.55
N GLN A 25 -6.86 1.18 13.51
CA GLN A 25 -6.90 -0.27 13.36
C GLN A 25 -8.35 -0.76 13.32
N THR A 26 -9.16 -0.37 14.31
CA THR A 26 -10.58 -0.74 14.41
C THR A 26 -11.38 -0.34 13.17
N LEU A 27 -11.13 0.85 12.61
CA LEU A 27 -11.82 1.31 11.39
C LEU A 27 -11.20 0.77 10.10
N GLY A 28 -9.89 0.54 10.08
CA GLY A 28 -9.16 0.16 8.88
C GLY A 28 -9.26 -1.33 8.57
N TRP A 29 -9.14 -2.20 9.57
CA TRP A 29 -9.05 -3.64 9.35
C TRP A 29 -10.25 -4.25 8.60
N PRO A 30 -11.52 -3.93 8.92
CA PRO A 30 -12.64 -4.48 8.17
C PRO A 30 -12.61 -4.08 6.69
N GLN A 31 -12.18 -2.85 6.39
CA GLN A 31 -12.10 -2.33 5.02
C GLN A 31 -10.97 -3.00 4.23
N ILE A 32 -9.78 -3.09 4.83
CA ILE A 32 -8.62 -3.73 4.20
C ILE A 32 -8.87 -5.24 4.03
N ALA A 33 -9.46 -5.90 5.03
CA ALA A 33 -9.79 -7.33 5.00
C ALA A 33 -10.83 -7.66 3.92
N ALA A 34 -11.78 -6.76 3.66
CA ALA A 34 -12.75 -6.89 2.56
C ALA A 34 -12.13 -6.65 1.16
N GLY A 35 -10.88 -6.19 1.08
CA GLY A 35 -10.20 -5.88 -0.18
C GLY A 35 -10.43 -4.45 -0.68
N ASN A 36 -11.05 -3.59 0.12
CA ASN A 36 -11.30 -2.20 -0.27
C ASN A 36 -10.01 -1.37 -0.22
N HIS A 37 -9.81 -0.50 -1.21
CA HIS A 37 -8.77 0.53 -1.17
C HIS A 37 -9.03 1.47 0.02
N THR A 38 -8.08 1.52 0.96
CA THR A 38 -8.29 2.18 2.25
C THR A 38 -7.23 3.25 2.51
N LEU A 39 -7.67 4.50 2.73
CA LEU A 39 -6.80 5.60 3.16
C LEU A 39 -6.94 5.82 4.67
N ILE A 40 -5.87 5.58 5.42
CA ILE A 40 -5.82 5.81 6.87
C ILE A 40 -5.11 7.13 7.18
N ALA A 41 -5.89 8.16 7.53
CA ALA A 41 -5.36 9.44 8.00
C ALA A 41 -5.45 9.55 9.53
N ALA A 42 -4.31 9.36 10.22
CA ALA A 42 -4.19 9.51 11.66
C ALA A 42 -2.82 10.09 12.05
N PRO A 43 -2.64 10.64 13.27
CA PRO A 43 -1.34 11.12 13.76
C PRO A 43 -0.26 10.02 13.82
N THR A 44 1.02 10.42 13.88
CA THR A 44 2.13 9.50 14.16
C THR A 44 1.92 8.80 15.50
N GLY A 45 2.46 7.59 15.65
CA GLY A 45 2.27 6.78 16.86
C GLY A 45 0.88 6.14 17.02
N SER A 46 -0.13 6.46 16.19
CA SER A 46 -1.48 5.89 16.31
C SER A 46 -1.63 4.44 15.84
N GLY A 47 -0.55 3.72 15.54
CA GLY A 47 -0.61 2.31 15.09
C GLY A 47 -1.01 2.09 13.62
N LYS A 48 -0.92 3.12 12.77
CA LYS A 48 -1.27 3.05 11.33
C LYS A 48 -0.51 1.96 10.56
N THR A 49 0.77 1.76 10.87
CA THR A 49 1.60 0.74 10.24
C THR A 49 1.02 -0.65 10.47
N LEU A 50 0.68 -0.97 11.71
CA LEU A 50 0.08 -2.26 12.04
C LEU A 50 -1.37 -2.37 11.53
N ALA A 51 -2.10 -1.24 11.45
CA ALA A 51 -3.42 -1.20 10.80
C ALA A 51 -3.35 -1.68 9.34
N ALA A 52 -2.28 -1.30 8.63
CA ALA A 52 -2.00 -1.70 7.26
C ALA A 52 -1.43 -3.14 7.16
N PHE A 53 -0.38 -3.44 7.91
CA PHE A 53 0.39 -4.68 7.74
C PHE A 53 -0.28 -5.92 8.32
N LEU A 54 -1.04 -5.81 9.41
CA LEU A 54 -1.54 -7.00 10.11
C LEU A 54 -2.48 -7.84 9.24
N VAL A 55 -3.30 -7.20 8.41
CA VAL A 55 -4.17 -7.89 7.44
C VAL A 55 -3.35 -8.61 6.37
N CYS A 56 -2.25 -8.02 5.92
CA CYS A 56 -1.35 -8.67 4.97
C CYS A 56 -0.67 -9.91 5.57
N LEU A 57 -0.19 -9.79 6.82
CA LEU A 57 0.45 -10.90 7.53
C LEU A 57 -0.54 -12.03 7.79
N ASP A 58 -1.76 -11.72 8.19
CA ASP A 58 -2.84 -12.69 8.39
C ASP A 58 -3.19 -13.44 7.10
N ARG A 59 -3.24 -12.73 5.96
CA ARG A 59 -3.45 -13.38 4.66
C ARG A 59 -2.30 -14.31 4.27
N LEU A 60 -1.05 -13.87 4.44
CA LEU A 60 0.12 -14.74 4.18
C LEU A 60 0.13 -15.97 5.09
N TRP A 61 -0.30 -15.80 6.35
CA TRP A 61 -0.47 -16.88 7.31
C TRP A 61 -1.54 -17.87 6.86
N ARG A 62 -2.72 -17.40 6.44
CA ARG A 62 -3.81 -18.25 5.93
C ARG A 62 -3.43 -18.95 4.63
N ASP A 63 -2.79 -18.25 3.69
CA ASP A 63 -2.27 -18.84 2.46
C ASP A 63 -1.29 -19.97 2.78
N TRP A 64 -0.44 -19.81 3.79
CA TRP A 64 0.46 -20.86 4.24
C TRP A 64 -0.27 -22.07 4.84
N LEU A 65 -1.25 -21.84 5.74
CA LEU A 65 -2.08 -22.90 6.31
C LEU A 65 -2.81 -23.71 5.23
N ASP A 66 -3.25 -23.04 4.17
CA ASP A 66 -3.96 -23.65 3.04
C ASP A 66 -3.01 -24.34 2.03
N GLY A 67 -1.69 -24.27 2.23
CA GLY A 67 -0.70 -24.77 1.26
C GLY A 67 -0.61 -23.96 -0.04
N LYS A 68 -1.14 -22.73 -0.04
CA LYS A 68 -1.23 -21.80 -1.19
C LYS A 68 -0.20 -20.66 -1.12
N LEU A 69 0.73 -20.68 -0.16
CA LEU A 69 1.79 -19.67 -0.08
C LEU A 69 2.80 -19.87 -1.21
N GLU A 70 2.57 -19.17 -2.32
CA GLU A 70 3.43 -19.17 -3.50
C GLU A 70 4.77 -18.47 -3.27
N GLN A 71 5.77 -18.87 -4.06
CA GLN A 71 7.04 -18.15 -4.16
C GLN A 71 6.82 -16.86 -4.96
N GLY A 72 7.02 -15.71 -4.32
CA GLY A 72 6.88 -14.42 -5.01
C GLY A 72 6.57 -13.27 -4.07
N THR A 73 6.65 -12.06 -4.60
CA THR A 73 6.25 -10.85 -3.84
C THR A 73 4.74 -10.72 -3.85
N ARG A 74 4.14 -10.68 -2.64
CA ARG A 74 2.68 -10.54 -2.45
C ARG A 74 2.30 -9.19 -1.85
N VAL A 75 3.17 -8.60 -1.04
CA VAL A 75 2.96 -7.32 -0.37
C VAL A 75 4.09 -6.37 -0.74
N VAL A 76 3.76 -5.16 -1.17
CA VAL A 76 4.74 -4.11 -1.46
C VAL A 76 4.48 -2.91 -0.57
N TYR A 77 5.43 -2.56 0.28
CA TYR A 77 5.39 -1.34 1.07
C TYR A 77 6.27 -0.27 0.42
N VAL A 78 5.68 0.88 0.10
CA VAL A 78 6.41 1.98 -0.54
C VAL A 78 6.61 3.11 0.46
N SER A 79 7.87 3.35 0.81
CA SER A 79 8.30 4.41 1.71
C SER A 79 8.86 5.61 0.93
N PRO A 80 8.52 6.85 1.29
CA PRO A 80 9.11 8.03 0.67
C PRO A 80 10.55 8.28 1.12
N LEU A 81 10.97 7.71 2.26
CA LEU A 81 12.28 7.92 2.85
C LEU A 81 12.98 6.57 3.09
N LYS A 82 14.26 6.48 2.70
CA LYS A 82 15.08 5.28 2.91
C LYS A 82 15.22 4.90 4.39
N ALA A 83 15.41 5.89 5.27
CA ALA A 83 15.51 5.66 6.71
C ALA A 83 14.23 4.98 7.24
N LEU A 84 13.07 5.46 6.79
CA LEU A 84 11.78 4.86 7.13
C LEU A 84 11.63 3.44 6.55
N SER A 85 12.20 3.13 5.37
CA SER A 85 12.21 1.76 4.85
C SER A 85 12.91 0.78 5.80
N ASN A 86 14.07 1.17 6.33
CA ASN A 86 14.83 0.32 7.26
C ASN A 86 14.12 0.18 8.61
N ASP A 87 13.52 1.27 9.11
CA ASP A 87 12.74 1.24 10.35
C ASP A 87 11.51 0.33 10.22
N ILE A 88 10.84 0.36 9.08
CA ILE A 88 9.67 -0.50 8.83
C ILE A 88 10.05 -1.96 8.75
N ASP A 89 11.15 -2.31 8.07
CA ASP A 89 11.61 -3.71 8.06
C ASP A 89 11.90 -4.22 9.47
N ARG A 90 12.63 -3.44 10.29
CA ARG A 90 12.85 -3.80 11.69
C ARG A 90 11.53 -3.96 12.47
N ASN A 91 10.58 -3.06 12.26
CA ASN A 91 9.26 -3.10 12.87
C ASN A 91 8.37 -4.24 12.33
N LEU A 92 8.73 -4.89 11.22
CA LEU A 92 8.06 -6.10 10.71
C LEU A 92 8.74 -7.39 11.18
N GLN A 93 10.07 -7.40 11.31
CA GLN A 93 10.81 -8.57 11.77
C GLN A 93 10.35 -9.01 13.16
N THR A 94 10.17 -8.06 14.08
CA THR A 94 9.79 -8.39 15.46
C THR A 94 8.39 -9.03 15.55
N PRO A 95 7.31 -8.45 14.98
CA PRO A 95 6.02 -9.12 14.89
C PRO A 95 6.08 -10.50 14.22
N LEU A 96 6.81 -10.63 13.11
CA LEU A 96 6.92 -11.90 12.40
C LEU A 96 7.61 -12.98 13.24
N ALA A 97 8.69 -12.62 13.94
CA ALA A 97 9.42 -13.53 14.82
C ALA A 97 8.55 -14.01 15.99
N GLU A 98 7.78 -13.11 16.60
CA GLU A 98 6.88 -13.45 17.69
C GLU A 98 5.68 -14.29 17.25
N ILE A 99 5.05 -13.95 16.12
CA ILE A 99 3.97 -14.75 15.52
C ILE A 99 4.49 -16.16 15.20
N ARG A 100 5.72 -16.25 14.67
CA ARG A 100 6.40 -17.52 14.41
C ARG A 100 6.68 -18.32 15.69
N GLN A 101 7.07 -17.67 16.78
CA GLN A 101 7.28 -18.35 18.05
C GLN A 101 5.95 -18.86 18.60
N LEU A 102 4.91 -18.02 18.63
CA LEU A 102 3.58 -18.40 19.09
C LEU A 102 3.00 -19.55 18.27
N ALA A 103 3.27 -19.57 16.96
CA ALA A 103 2.93 -20.68 16.07
C ALA A 103 3.59 -21.99 16.48
N ALA A 104 4.90 -21.97 16.70
CA ALA A 104 5.63 -23.16 17.14
C ALA A 104 5.11 -23.66 18.49
N ASP A 105 4.87 -22.77 19.44
CA ASP A 105 4.34 -23.11 20.77
C ASP A 105 2.90 -23.67 20.70
N SER A 106 2.15 -23.28 19.67
CA SER A 106 0.79 -23.76 19.40
C SER A 106 0.74 -25.00 18.50
N GLY A 107 1.89 -25.61 18.18
CA GLY A 107 2.00 -26.84 17.39
C GLY A 107 1.91 -26.66 15.87
N TYR A 108 2.02 -25.44 15.37
CA TYR A 108 2.13 -25.17 13.93
C TYR A 108 3.59 -25.20 13.48
N ASP A 109 3.83 -25.72 12.28
CA ASP A 109 5.08 -25.44 11.59
C ASP A 109 5.20 -23.93 11.31
N PRO A 110 6.36 -23.29 11.47
CA PRO A 110 6.46 -21.87 11.17
C PRO A 110 6.26 -21.55 9.70
N PRO A 111 5.46 -20.53 9.32
CA PRO A 111 5.36 -20.13 7.94
C PRO A 111 6.70 -19.53 7.48
N PRO A 112 7.21 -19.89 6.28
CA PRO A 112 8.46 -19.37 5.77
C PRO A 112 8.29 -17.96 5.17
N ILE A 113 7.63 -17.05 5.89
CA ILE A 113 7.38 -15.67 5.43
C ILE A 113 8.70 -14.91 5.35
N ARG A 114 9.05 -14.43 4.14
CA ARG A 114 10.26 -13.66 3.88
C ARG A 114 9.92 -12.19 3.70
N THR A 115 10.71 -11.31 4.29
CA THR A 115 10.67 -9.88 4.00
C THR A 115 12.02 -9.43 3.45
N ALA A 116 12.03 -8.36 2.65
CA ALA A 116 13.27 -7.73 2.23
C ALA A 116 13.10 -6.24 1.97
N VAL A 117 14.19 -5.49 2.14
CA VAL A 117 14.28 -4.09 1.77
C VAL A 117 15.01 -3.93 0.43
N ARG A 118 14.35 -3.28 -0.53
CA ARG A 118 14.92 -2.92 -1.84
C ARG A 118 14.91 -1.41 -2.02
N THR A 119 16.07 -0.78 -1.92
CA THR A 119 16.28 0.63 -2.22
C THR A 119 17.42 0.81 -3.23
N GLY A 120 17.75 2.05 -3.58
CA GLY A 120 18.95 2.37 -4.37
C GLY A 120 20.27 1.88 -3.73
N ASP A 121 20.30 1.74 -2.40
CA ASP A 121 21.52 1.36 -1.66
C ASP A 121 21.65 -0.17 -1.48
N THR A 122 20.65 -0.95 -1.89
CA THR A 122 20.70 -2.41 -1.79
C THR A 122 21.89 -2.96 -2.60
N PRO A 123 22.80 -3.75 -2.00
CA PRO A 123 23.94 -4.33 -2.70
C PRO A 123 23.51 -5.25 -3.86
N SER A 124 24.35 -5.35 -4.90
CA SER A 124 24.05 -6.19 -6.08
C SER A 124 23.91 -7.67 -5.75
N SER A 125 24.59 -8.16 -4.72
CA SER A 125 24.46 -9.52 -4.19
C SER A 125 23.07 -9.75 -3.58
N SER A 126 22.60 -8.82 -2.75
CA SER A 126 21.26 -8.87 -2.15
C SER A 126 20.16 -8.79 -3.21
N ARG A 127 20.31 -7.94 -4.24
CA ARG A 127 19.39 -7.89 -5.39
C ARG A 127 19.29 -9.24 -6.11
N ARG A 128 20.44 -9.87 -6.39
CA ARG A 128 20.48 -11.20 -7.03
C ARG A 128 19.85 -12.29 -6.16
N LYS A 129 20.03 -12.20 -4.84
CA LYS A 129 19.37 -13.12 -3.89
C LYS A 129 17.85 -12.97 -3.95
N MET A 130 17.33 -11.74 -3.99
CA MET A 130 15.89 -11.49 -4.10
C MET A 130 15.30 -12.08 -5.39
N LEU A 131 16.03 -12.03 -6.51
CA LEU A 131 15.55 -12.65 -7.76
C LEU A 131 15.44 -14.19 -7.67
N ARG A 132 16.35 -14.83 -6.91
CA ARG A 132 16.34 -16.28 -6.73
C ARG A 132 15.37 -16.75 -5.64
N GLN A 133 15.20 -15.92 -4.61
CA GLN A 133 14.32 -16.16 -3.49
C GLN A 133 13.53 -14.88 -3.20
N PRO A 134 12.44 -14.64 -3.96
CA PRO A 134 11.63 -13.45 -3.81
C PRO A 134 11.09 -13.33 -2.37
N PRO A 135 11.11 -12.12 -1.77
CA PRO A 135 10.44 -11.90 -0.49
C PRO A 135 8.92 -11.97 -0.69
N HIS A 136 8.15 -12.36 0.32
CA HIS A 136 6.69 -12.19 0.28
C HIS A 136 6.28 -10.75 0.60
N VAL A 137 7.07 -10.06 1.44
CA VAL A 137 6.89 -8.64 1.77
C VAL A 137 8.11 -7.84 1.32
N LEU A 138 7.91 -6.96 0.35
CA LEU A 138 8.94 -6.08 -0.18
C LEU A 138 8.76 -4.66 0.35
N VAL A 139 9.74 -4.16 1.09
CA VAL A 139 9.80 -2.75 1.52
C VAL A 139 10.70 -1.99 0.55
N THR A 140 10.20 -0.94 -0.10
CA THR A 140 10.93 -0.25 -1.18
C THR A 140 10.66 1.26 -1.20
N THR A 141 11.29 1.97 -2.14
CA THR A 141 11.04 3.39 -2.45
C THR A 141 10.35 3.51 -3.80
N PRO A 142 9.67 4.64 -4.09
CA PRO A 142 9.02 4.86 -5.38
C PRO A 142 9.94 4.62 -6.57
N GLU A 143 11.16 5.14 -6.52
CA GLU A 143 12.15 5.03 -7.59
C GLU A 143 12.65 3.60 -7.76
N SER A 144 12.83 2.88 -6.64
CA SER A 144 13.29 1.50 -6.66
C SER A 144 12.19 0.57 -7.18
N LEU A 145 10.93 0.84 -6.85
CA LEU A 145 9.78 0.12 -7.39
C LEU A 145 9.64 0.34 -8.89
N TYR A 146 9.77 1.58 -9.37
CA TYR A 146 9.78 1.87 -10.81
C TYR A 146 10.83 1.01 -11.55
N LEU A 147 12.04 0.94 -11.02
CA LEU A 147 13.10 0.10 -11.62
C LEU A 147 12.74 -1.38 -11.65
N LEU A 148 12.11 -1.92 -10.59
CA LEU A 148 11.65 -3.31 -10.58
C LEU A 148 10.56 -3.55 -11.62
N LEU A 149 9.56 -2.68 -11.70
CA LEU A 149 8.44 -2.82 -12.64
C LEU A 149 8.87 -2.69 -14.11
N THR A 150 9.93 -1.94 -14.39
CA THR A 150 10.48 -1.79 -15.75
C THR A 150 11.48 -2.87 -16.14
N ALA A 151 12.02 -3.62 -15.18
CA ALA A 151 13.04 -4.63 -15.44
C ALA A 151 12.39 -6.00 -15.69
N GLU A 152 12.54 -6.54 -16.90
CA GLU A 152 11.95 -7.81 -17.35
C GLU A 152 12.12 -8.97 -16.34
N LYS A 153 13.35 -9.21 -15.88
CA LYS A 153 13.67 -10.25 -14.89
C LYS A 153 13.06 -10.04 -13.49
N SER A 154 12.71 -8.80 -13.15
CA SER A 154 12.08 -8.52 -11.85
C SER A 154 10.57 -8.77 -11.92
N ARG A 155 9.94 -8.51 -13.07
CA ARG A 155 8.52 -8.84 -13.32
C ARG A 155 8.24 -10.34 -13.24
N GLU A 156 9.20 -11.19 -13.61
CA GLU A 156 9.10 -12.66 -13.46
C GLU A 156 8.99 -13.12 -11.99
N THR A 157 9.35 -12.26 -11.03
CA THR A 157 9.24 -12.55 -9.59
C THR A 157 7.98 -11.99 -8.93
N GLU A 158 7.19 -11.24 -9.71
CA GLU A 158 5.85 -10.79 -9.35
C GLU A 158 4.85 -11.87 -9.77
N THR A 159 4.01 -12.29 -8.84
CA THR A 159 2.88 -13.18 -9.15
C THR A 159 1.74 -12.37 -9.75
N ASP A 160 0.96 -12.94 -10.68
CA ASP A 160 -0.27 -12.32 -11.22
C ASP A 160 -1.27 -11.90 -10.12
N ASN A 161 -1.11 -12.46 -8.91
CA ASN A 161 -1.90 -12.18 -7.70
C ASN A 161 -1.16 -11.29 -6.67
N ALA A 162 -0.30 -10.36 -7.12
CA ALA A 162 0.36 -9.40 -6.23
C ALA A 162 -0.67 -8.41 -5.65
N TRP A 163 -1.15 -8.66 -4.43
CA TRP A 163 -2.12 -7.81 -3.76
C TRP A 163 -1.59 -7.31 -2.42
N ILE A 164 -1.27 -6.00 -2.44
CA ILE A 164 -1.49 -4.95 -1.44
C ILE A 164 -0.27 -4.02 -1.46
N VAL A 165 -0.47 -2.81 -2.00
CA VAL A 165 0.49 -1.71 -1.90
C VAL A 165 0.18 -0.94 -0.63
N LEU A 166 1.01 -1.13 0.40
CA LEU A 166 0.92 -0.36 1.64
C LEU A 166 1.74 0.92 1.49
N CYS A 167 1.06 2.03 1.25
CA CYS A 167 1.68 3.35 1.22
C CYS A 167 1.62 3.97 2.62
N ALA A 168 2.75 4.00 3.34
CA ALA A 168 3.03 5.16 4.19
C ALA A 168 3.70 6.28 3.36
N ALA A 169 3.64 6.19 2.04
CA ALA A 169 3.98 7.29 1.17
C ALA A 169 2.95 8.39 1.36
N ASP A 170 3.43 9.55 1.80
CA ASP A 170 2.81 10.81 1.46
C ASP A 170 2.47 10.77 -0.05
N PRO A 171 1.19 10.86 -0.44
CA PRO A 171 0.81 10.78 -1.85
C PRO A 171 1.56 11.79 -2.73
N LEU A 172 2.08 12.88 -2.16
CA LEU A 172 2.98 13.82 -2.83
C LEU A 172 4.22 13.12 -3.40
N ASN A 173 4.77 12.14 -2.69
CA ASN A 173 5.94 11.37 -3.14
C ASN A 173 5.61 10.28 -4.17
N LEU A 174 4.34 10.05 -4.51
CA LEU A 174 3.94 9.08 -5.54
C LEU A 174 3.53 9.76 -6.85
N ALA A 175 2.97 10.97 -6.78
CA ALA A 175 2.57 11.76 -7.92
C ALA A 175 3.76 12.03 -8.86
N GLY A 176 3.63 11.64 -10.12
CA GLY A 176 4.65 11.81 -11.17
C GLY A 176 5.92 10.97 -11.01
N ILE A 177 5.95 10.00 -10.08
CA ILE A 177 7.01 8.98 -9.99
C ILE A 177 6.44 7.60 -10.33
N ILE A 178 5.38 7.20 -9.64
CA ILE A 178 4.66 5.94 -9.92
C ILE A 178 3.29 6.22 -10.51
N LEU A 179 2.61 7.27 -10.03
CA LEU A 179 1.32 7.68 -10.57
C LEU A 179 1.54 8.57 -11.81
N PRO A 180 0.68 8.45 -12.85
CA PRO A 180 0.69 9.38 -13.97
C PRO A 180 0.54 10.83 -13.53
N GLY A 181 1.14 11.76 -14.29
CA GLY A 181 1.08 13.20 -14.03
C GLY A 181 2.44 13.82 -13.72
N GLN A 182 2.44 15.12 -13.41
CA GLN A 182 3.67 15.82 -13.03
C GLN A 182 4.10 15.47 -11.59
N ARG A 183 5.41 15.48 -11.36
CA ARG A 183 5.99 15.23 -10.05
C ARG A 183 5.68 16.40 -9.11
N VAL A 184 4.99 16.11 -8.00
CA VAL A 184 4.70 17.09 -6.96
C VAL A 184 5.74 16.96 -5.85
N THR A 185 6.43 18.05 -5.52
CA THR A 185 7.45 18.00 -4.46
C THR A 185 6.79 17.82 -3.09
N ALA A 186 7.28 16.89 -2.26
CA ALA A 186 6.79 16.74 -0.90
C ALA A 186 7.22 17.92 -0.01
N ASN A 187 6.28 18.82 0.27
CA ASN A 187 6.44 19.99 1.14
C ASN A 187 5.17 20.13 2.00
N GLN A 188 5.31 20.51 3.27
CA GLN A 188 4.19 20.66 4.22
C GLN A 188 3.09 21.64 3.75
N LYS A 189 3.40 22.54 2.80
CA LYS A 189 2.43 23.48 2.23
C LYS A 189 1.72 22.97 0.97
N ASN A 190 2.15 21.81 0.46
CA ASN A 190 1.56 21.19 -0.72
C ASN A 190 0.43 20.26 -0.31
N TYR A 191 -0.61 20.20 -1.14
CA TYR A 191 -1.81 19.40 -0.89
C TYR A 191 -2.19 18.66 -2.16
N LEU A 192 -2.70 17.44 -2.01
CA LEU A 192 -3.33 16.70 -3.10
C LEU A 192 -4.79 16.44 -2.78
N ILE A 193 -5.62 16.45 -3.80
CA ILE A 193 -6.95 15.83 -3.77
C ILE A 193 -6.84 14.56 -4.60
N LEU A 194 -7.16 13.45 -3.96
CA LEU A 194 -7.21 12.14 -4.59
C LEU A 194 -8.68 11.72 -4.74
N GLN A 195 -9.02 11.22 -5.92
CA GLN A 195 -10.31 10.62 -6.23
C GLN A 195 -10.05 9.25 -6.85
N ASP A 196 -10.62 8.19 -6.28
CA ASP A 196 -10.48 6.81 -6.78
C ASP A 196 -9.01 6.40 -7.05
N GLY A 197 -8.11 6.81 -6.16
CA GLY A 197 -6.68 6.53 -6.27
C GLY A 197 -5.91 7.40 -7.28
N ARG A 198 -6.57 8.35 -7.96
CA ARG A 198 -5.95 9.29 -8.90
C ARG A 198 -5.82 10.68 -8.29
N CYS A 199 -4.70 11.34 -8.56
CA CYS A 199 -4.55 12.76 -8.25
C CYS A 199 -5.39 13.58 -9.23
N VAL A 200 -6.38 14.31 -8.72
CA VAL A 200 -7.26 15.17 -9.53
C VAL A 200 -6.94 16.65 -9.39
N ALA A 201 -6.31 17.05 -8.28
CA ALA A 201 -5.78 18.40 -8.10
C ALA A 201 -4.58 18.41 -7.15
N ALA A 202 -3.65 19.33 -7.39
CA ALA A 202 -2.48 19.57 -6.54
C ALA A 202 -2.35 21.06 -6.22
N LYS A 203 -2.04 21.40 -4.96
CA LYS A 203 -1.56 22.74 -4.60
C LYS A 203 -0.05 22.68 -4.43
N GLN A 204 0.67 23.43 -5.25
CA GLN A 204 2.12 23.57 -5.17
C GLN A 204 2.52 25.04 -5.17
N SER A 205 3.38 25.44 -4.23
CA SER A 205 3.87 26.83 -4.12
C SER A 205 2.75 27.89 -4.05
N GLY A 206 1.59 27.52 -3.49
CA GLY A 206 0.42 28.40 -3.37
C GLY A 206 -0.56 28.36 -4.55
N GLN A 207 -0.18 27.76 -5.69
CA GLN A 207 -1.04 27.63 -6.86
C GLN A 207 -1.74 26.28 -6.88
N VAL A 208 -3.01 26.26 -7.32
CA VAL A 208 -3.80 25.04 -7.49
C VAL A 208 -3.83 24.67 -8.97
N GLU A 209 -3.27 23.50 -9.27
CA GLU A 209 -3.24 22.87 -10.59
C GLU A 209 -4.22 21.70 -10.63
N LEU A 210 -4.96 21.57 -11.73
CA LEU A 210 -5.82 20.43 -11.97
C LEU A 210 -5.03 19.35 -12.70
N CYS A 211 -5.05 18.15 -12.15
CA CYS A 211 -4.34 16.99 -12.70
C CYS A 211 -5.25 16.10 -13.55
N ALA A 212 -6.57 16.36 -13.54
CA ALA A 212 -7.57 15.67 -14.34
C ALA A 212 -8.71 16.64 -14.70
N GLU A 213 -9.44 16.33 -15.78
CA GLU A 213 -10.70 17.03 -16.09
C GLU A 213 -11.75 16.73 -15.02
N VAL A 214 -12.30 17.79 -14.45
CA VAL A 214 -13.38 17.78 -13.47
C VAL A 214 -14.42 18.83 -13.86
N ASP A 215 -15.67 18.64 -13.47
CA ASP A 215 -16.71 19.64 -13.75
C ASP A 215 -16.44 20.94 -12.96
N ARG A 216 -17.04 22.05 -13.44
CA ARG A 216 -16.80 23.40 -12.88
C ARG A 216 -17.19 23.52 -11.40
N GLU A 217 -18.21 22.79 -10.95
CA GLU A 217 -18.66 22.83 -9.56
C GLU A 217 -17.64 22.13 -8.65
N THR A 218 -17.19 20.95 -9.08
CA THR A 218 -16.13 20.18 -8.42
C THR A 218 -14.81 20.96 -8.38
N GLU A 219 -14.40 21.58 -9.48
CA GLU A 219 -13.20 22.44 -9.53
C GLU A 219 -13.28 23.58 -8.50
N ALA A 220 -14.41 24.31 -8.47
CA ALA A 220 -14.61 25.43 -7.56
C ALA A 220 -14.60 24.98 -6.08
N ALA A 221 -15.08 23.77 -5.80
CA ALA A 221 -15.05 23.17 -4.47
C ALA A 221 -13.62 22.76 -4.07
N MET A 222 -12.87 22.13 -4.98
CA MET A 222 -11.48 21.74 -4.78
C MET A 222 -10.58 22.95 -4.50
N ARG A 223 -10.70 24.02 -5.31
CA ARG A 223 -9.93 25.27 -5.13
C ARG A 223 -10.22 25.93 -3.78
N ARG A 224 -11.47 25.98 -3.35
CA ARG A 224 -11.86 26.51 -2.02
C ARG A 224 -11.24 25.69 -0.89
N ALA A 225 -11.34 24.37 -0.94
CA ALA A 225 -10.76 23.48 0.08
C ALA A 225 -9.23 23.62 0.19
N MET A 226 -8.54 23.82 -0.94
CA MET A 226 -7.09 24.00 -0.98
C MET A 226 -6.63 25.41 -0.56
N GLN A 227 -7.46 26.43 -0.68
CA GLN A 227 -7.12 27.81 -0.27
C GLN A 227 -7.13 27.99 1.25
N THR A 228 -8.12 27.42 1.95
CA THR A 228 -8.32 27.64 3.38
C THR A 228 -7.37 26.85 4.26
N GLY A 229 -6.75 25.76 3.76
CA GLY A 229 -5.90 24.84 4.54
C GLY A 229 -6.64 24.16 5.72
N ARG A 230 -7.89 24.53 5.97
CA ARG A 230 -8.81 23.95 6.93
C ARG A 230 -9.75 23.04 6.16
N LYS A 231 -9.93 21.82 6.65
CA LYS A 231 -11.13 21.03 6.37
C LYS A 231 -12.31 21.87 6.88
N ASP A 232 -12.88 22.69 6.01
CA ASP A 232 -14.06 23.46 6.36
C ASP A 232 -15.17 22.44 6.63
N ALA A 233 -15.76 22.49 7.82
CA ALA A 233 -16.85 21.58 8.20
C ALA A 233 -18.07 21.77 7.29
N GLN A 234 -18.13 22.89 6.56
CA GLN A 234 -19.18 23.23 5.60
C GLN A 234 -18.90 22.80 4.16
N THR A 235 -17.71 22.29 3.81
CA THR A 235 -17.54 21.61 2.53
C THR A 235 -18.11 20.20 2.65
N HIS A 236 -19.42 20.09 2.44
CA HIS A 236 -20.18 18.85 2.27
C HIS A 236 -19.66 17.96 1.11
N ILE A 237 -18.43 18.12 0.62
CA ILE A 237 -17.80 17.21 -0.34
C ILE A 237 -17.79 15.79 0.21
N ARG A 238 -17.51 15.63 1.51
CA ARG A 238 -17.44 14.30 2.14
C ARG A 238 -18.81 13.62 2.24
N GLU A 239 -19.85 14.37 2.62
CA GLU A 239 -21.21 13.82 2.74
C GLU A 239 -21.88 13.65 1.37
N ARG A 240 -21.63 14.54 0.41
CA ARG A 240 -22.16 14.45 -0.96
C ARG A 240 -21.51 13.30 -1.74
N TRP A 241 -20.22 13.02 -1.51
CA TRP A 241 -19.53 11.86 -2.11
C TRP A 241 -19.83 10.53 -1.42
N LEU A 242 -20.10 10.52 -0.12
CA LEU A 242 -20.55 9.32 0.60
C LEU A 242 -22.04 9.03 0.36
N ALA A 243 -22.86 10.06 0.10
CA ALA A 243 -24.27 9.90 -0.24
C ALA A 243 -24.48 9.43 -1.69
N GLU A 244 -23.54 9.76 -2.59
CA GLU A 244 -23.43 9.09 -3.88
C GLU A 244 -22.76 7.73 -3.69
N ASP A 245 -23.52 6.76 -3.19
CA ASP A 245 -23.18 5.34 -3.08
C ASP A 245 -23.05 4.72 -4.49
N ARG A 246 -22.14 5.27 -5.31
CA ARG A 246 -21.76 4.70 -6.59
C ARG A 246 -20.97 3.45 -6.23
N LYS A 247 -21.62 2.30 -6.40
CA LYS A 247 -20.95 1.00 -6.55
C LYS A 247 -19.59 1.24 -7.24
N PRO A 248 -18.48 0.72 -6.70
CA PRO A 248 -17.16 0.95 -7.27
C PRO A 248 -17.24 0.75 -8.78
N ARG A 249 -16.92 1.79 -9.55
CA ARG A 249 -16.92 1.68 -11.01
C ARG A 249 -15.97 0.53 -11.34
N PRO A 250 -16.40 -0.48 -12.11
CA PRO A 250 -15.48 -1.52 -12.56
C PRO A 250 -14.30 -0.82 -13.24
N LEU A 251 -13.09 -1.26 -12.89
CA LEU A 251 -11.89 -0.78 -13.53
C LEU A 251 -12.06 -0.95 -15.05
N PRO A 252 -11.65 0.04 -15.88
CA PRO A 252 -11.71 -0.12 -17.32
C PRO A 252 -10.94 -1.39 -17.70
N GLU A 253 -11.57 -2.27 -18.48
CA GLU A 253 -10.92 -3.48 -19.00
C GLU A 253 -9.62 -3.06 -19.67
N LEU A 254 -8.51 -3.61 -19.17
CA LEU A 254 -7.22 -3.51 -19.84
C LEU A 254 -7.40 -4.19 -21.20
N THR A 255 -7.51 -3.41 -22.26
CA THR A 255 -7.63 -3.92 -23.62
C THR A 255 -6.45 -4.84 -23.90
N THR A 256 -6.74 -6.14 -23.98
CA THR A 256 -5.79 -7.18 -24.36
C THR A 256 -5.52 -7.10 -25.86
N SER A 257 -4.81 -6.06 -26.31
CA SER A 257 -4.21 -6.04 -27.64
C SER A 257 -2.72 -6.30 -27.50
N VAL A 258 -2.35 -7.58 -27.42
CA VAL A 258 -0.97 -8.03 -27.63
C VAL A 258 -0.69 -7.89 -29.13
N PRO A 259 0.34 -7.13 -29.57
CA PRO A 259 0.74 -7.14 -30.96
C PRO A 259 1.41 -8.49 -31.26
N SER A 260 0.78 -9.30 -32.12
CA SER A 260 1.34 -10.55 -32.62
C SER A 260 2.63 -10.28 -33.40
N ARG A 261 3.80 -10.62 -32.82
CA ARG A 261 5.05 -10.70 -33.57
C ARG A 261 5.14 -12.07 -34.25
N SER A 262 5.16 -12.03 -35.58
CA SER A 262 5.41 -13.16 -36.47
C SER A 262 6.74 -13.84 -36.16
N LEU A 263 6.70 -15.14 -35.86
CA LEU A 263 7.87 -16.02 -35.89
C LEU A 263 8.42 -16.07 -37.32
N ARG A 264 9.64 -15.58 -37.52
CA ARG A 264 10.42 -15.90 -38.73
C ARG A 264 11.05 -17.27 -38.52
N GLN A 265 10.67 -18.22 -39.38
CA GLN A 265 11.41 -19.46 -39.60
C GLN A 265 12.68 -19.14 -40.39
N THR A 266 13.83 -19.54 -39.85
CA THR A 266 15.02 -20.03 -40.57
C THR A 266 15.85 -20.84 -39.58
#